data_AF-A0A7C4EQ03-F1
#
_entry.id   AF-A0A7C4EQ03-F1
#
_cell.length_a   1.000
_cell.length_b   1.000
_cell.length_c   1.000
_cell.angle_alpha   90.00
_cell.angle_beta   90.00
_cell.angle_gamma   90.00
#
_symmetry.space_group_name_H-M   'P 1'
#
loop_
_entity.id
_entity.type
_entity.pdbx_description
1 polymer ?
#
loop_
_entity_poly.entity_id
_entity_poly.type
_entity_poly.pdbx_seq_one_letter_code
_entity_poly.pdbx_strand_id
1 'polypeptide(L)'
;MLSKMKQEKGFTLIELMIVVAIIGILAAIAVPNFIAYRNKSRIAAAVGTVESIRGALAGYAADSDGNYFPNEITEWGPASTAGSLVAICNANGATLKDSLSEQGFSGFTYQGLDSAGNNANSEVADYYFLFTVAGVPPDLTGAQIEVRPSGIFKQTVGG
;
A
#
# COMPACT_ATOMS: atom_id res chain seq x y z
N MET A 1 -8.79 -53.81 -47.23
CA MET A 1 -8.91 -52.55 -46.45
C MET A 1 -7.49 -52.10 -46.12
N LEU A 2 -7.00 -51.00 -46.73
CA LEU A 2 -5.64 -50.50 -46.49
C LEU A 2 -5.67 -49.53 -45.30
N SER A 3 -5.10 -49.93 -44.16
CA SER A 3 -4.97 -49.07 -42.99
C SER A 3 -3.87 -48.04 -43.24
N LYS A 4 -4.27 -46.78 -43.43
CA LYS A 4 -3.38 -45.65 -43.65
C LYS A 4 -2.66 -45.34 -42.34
N MET A 5 -1.43 -45.84 -42.16
CA MET A 5 -0.59 -45.50 -41.01
C MET A 5 -0.38 -43.98 -40.98
N LYS A 6 -0.96 -43.32 -39.97
CA LYS A 6 -0.75 -41.90 -39.70
C LYS A 6 0.71 -41.73 -39.31
N GLN A 7 1.48 -41.00 -40.11
CA GLN A 7 2.83 -40.59 -39.74
C GLN A 7 2.72 -39.53 -38.65
N GLU A 8 3.04 -39.90 -37.41
CA GLU A 8 3.17 -38.94 -36.33
C GLU A 8 4.45 -38.14 -36.55
N LYS A 9 4.30 -36.90 -37.03
CA LYS A 9 5.41 -35.95 -37.14
C LYS A 9 5.80 -35.52 -35.72
N GLY A 10 6.88 -36.08 -35.20
CA GLY A 10 7.51 -35.61 -33.96
C GLY A 10 8.11 -34.22 -34.14
N PHE A 11 8.09 -33.42 -33.07
CA PHE A 11 8.71 -32.10 -33.01
C PHE A 11 10.24 -32.22 -33.15
N THR A 12 10.89 -31.37 -33.94
CA THR A 12 12.35 -31.43 -34.05
C THR A 12 13.01 -30.75 -32.84
N LEU A 13 14.16 -31.28 -32.40
CA LEU A 13 14.94 -30.66 -31.32
C LEU A 13 15.35 -29.23 -31.67
N ILE A 14 15.65 -28.96 -32.95
CA ILE A 14 16.04 -27.63 -33.40
C ILE A 14 14.90 -26.62 -33.34
N GLU A 15 13.66 -27.03 -33.67
CA GLU A 15 12.48 -26.18 -33.50
C GLU A 15 12.31 -25.80 -32.03
N LEU A 16 12.47 -26.76 -31.12
CA LEU A 16 12.35 -26.49 -29.68
C LEU A 16 13.47 -25.55 -29.19
N MET A 17 14.70 -25.72 -29.66
CA MET A 17 15.82 -24.85 -29.27
C MET A 17 15.62 -23.40 -29.72
N ILE A 18 15.14 -23.16 -30.95
CA ILE A 18 14.87 -21.80 -31.44
C ILE A 18 13.74 -21.15 -30.64
N VAL A 19 12.69 -21.90 -30.30
CA VAL A 19 11.58 -21.39 -29.48
C VAL A 19 12.07 -20.95 -28.11
N VAL A 20 12.89 -21.75 -27.44
CA VAL A 20 13.42 -21.40 -26.10
C VAL A 20 14.37 -20.19 -26.19
N ALA A 21 15.16 -20.08 -27.27
CA ALA A 21 16.04 -18.94 -27.51
C ALA A 21 15.24 -17.63 -27.68
N ILE A 22 14.16 -17.64 -28.46
CA ILE A 22 13.30 -16.46 -28.66
C ILE A 22 12.61 -16.08 -27.34
N ILE A 23 12.05 -17.05 -26.61
CA ILE A 23 11.42 -16.80 -25.30
C ILE A 23 12.45 -16.22 -24.32
N GLY A 24 13.70 -16.69 -24.34
CA GLY A 24 14.79 -16.16 -23.52
C GLY A 24 15.08 -14.67 -23.78
N ILE A 25 15.14 -14.26 -25.05
CA ILE A 25 15.35 -12.84 -25.43
C ILE A 25 14.17 -11.98 -24.96
N LEU A 26 12.94 -12.45 -25.17
CA LEU A 26 11.73 -11.72 -24.73
C LEU A 26 11.69 -11.61 -23.20
N ALA A 27 12.01 -12.69 -22.48
CA ALA A 27 12.03 -12.71 -21.02
C ALA A 27 13.08 -11.75 -20.44
N ALA A 28 14.26 -11.66 -21.05
CA ALA A 28 15.33 -10.77 -20.60
C ALA A 28 14.91 -9.29 -20.56
N ILE A 29 14.07 -8.85 -21.52
CA ILE A 29 13.53 -7.48 -21.57
C ILE A 29 12.25 -7.36 -20.72
N ALA A 30 11.39 -8.37 -20.76
CA ALA A 30 10.08 -8.32 -20.10
C ALA A 30 10.18 -8.37 -18.57
N VAL A 31 11.07 -9.19 -18.01
CA VAL A 31 11.20 -9.38 -16.55
C VAL A 31 11.55 -8.07 -15.80
N PRO A 32 12.61 -7.32 -16.16
CA PRO A 32 12.93 -6.08 -15.44
C PRO A 32 11.81 -5.03 -15.57
N ASN A 33 11.22 -4.90 -16.76
CA ASN A 33 10.09 -4.01 -16.99
C ASN A 33 8.88 -4.40 -16.13
N PHE A 34 8.54 -5.68 -16.09
CA PHE A 34 7.43 -6.19 -15.28
C PHE A 34 7.61 -5.89 -13.79
N ILE A 35 8.82 -6.06 -13.25
CA ILE A 35 9.14 -5.72 -11.85
C ILE A 35 8.94 -4.22 -11.60
N ALA A 36 9.44 -3.36 -12.50
CA ALA A 36 9.27 -1.91 -12.39
C ALA A 36 7.79 -1.49 -12.42
N TYR A 37 7.00 -2.07 -13.34
CA TYR A 37 5.55 -1.83 -13.40
C TYR A 37 4.84 -2.27 -12.13
N ARG A 38 5.15 -3.48 -11.62
CA ARG A 38 4.57 -3.99 -10.36
C ARG A 38 4.89 -3.06 -9.18
N ASN A 39 6.12 -2.56 -9.10
CA ASN A 39 6.52 -1.62 -8.05
C ASN A 39 5.76 -0.29 -8.16
N LYS A 40 5.61 0.26 -9.37
CA LYS A 40 4.81 1.47 -9.61
C LYS A 40 3.34 1.28 -9.21
N SER A 41 2.74 0.14 -9.55
CA SER A 41 1.37 -0.20 -9.15
C SER A 41 1.22 -0.27 -7.63
N ARG A 42 2.19 -0.84 -6.92
CA ARG A 42 2.17 -0.90 -5.45
C ARG A 42 2.26 0.50 -4.83
N ILE A 43 3.13 1.37 -5.34
CA ILE A 43 3.22 2.77 -4.89
C ILE A 43 1.88 3.50 -5.10
N ALA A 44 1.26 3.35 -6.27
CA ALA A 44 -0.03 3.98 -6.55
C ALA A 44 -1.15 3.47 -5.61
N ALA A 45 -1.16 2.18 -5.33
CA ALA A 45 -2.15 1.56 -4.45
C ALA A 45 -1.94 1.97 -2.98
N ALA A 46 -0.67 2.10 -2.57
CA ALA A 46 -0.26 2.70 -1.30
C ALA A 46 -0.78 4.13 -1.14
N VAL A 47 -0.53 5.01 -2.11
CA VAL A 47 -1.05 6.39 -2.09
C VAL A 47 -2.58 6.43 -2.02
N GLY A 48 -3.27 5.59 -2.80
CA GLY A 48 -4.74 5.52 -2.74
C GLY A 48 -5.28 5.07 -1.37
N THR A 49 -4.55 4.18 -0.69
CA THR A 49 -4.92 3.75 0.67
C THR A 49 -4.75 4.87 1.69
N VAL A 50 -3.65 5.61 1.61
CA VAL A 50 -3.39 6.80 2.42
C VAL A 50 -4.48 7.87 2.25
N GLU A 51 -4.83 8.18 1.01
CA GLU A 51 -5.89 9.16 0.69
C GLU A 51 -7.26 8.71 1.22
N SER A 52 -7.56 7.41 1.16
CA SER A 52 -8.79 6.85 1.70
C SER A 52 -8.87 7.03 3.23
N ILE A 53 -7.77 6.76 3.94
CA ILE A 53 -7.68 6.99 5.40
C ILE A 53 -7.88 8.48 5.73
N ARG A 54 -7.20 9.37 4.99
CA ARG A 54 -7.32 10.82 5.19
C ARG A 54 -8.77 11.29 5.04
N GLY A 55 -9.44 10.84 3.99
CA GLY A 55 -10.84 11.18 3.73
C GLY A 55 -11.80 10.64 4.79
N ALA A 56 -11.58 9.41 5.25
CA ALA A 56 -12.39 8.77 6.27
C ALA A 56 -12.37 9.54 7.61
N LEU A 57 -11.20 10.06 8.00
CA LEU A 57 -11.04 10.85 9.22
C LEU A 57 -11.54 12.28 9.08
N ALA A 58 -11.42 12.86 7.88
CA ALA A 58 -12.07 14.13 7.57
C ALA A 58 -13.60 14.01 7.70
N GLY A 59 -14.17 12.87 7.26
CA GLY A 59 -15.58 12.55 7.49
C GLY A 59 -15.92 12.47 8.97
N TYR A 60 -15.14 11.71 9.76
CA TYR A 60 -15.33 11.65 11.21
C TYR A 60 -15.31 13.03 11.87
N ALA A 61 -14.32 13.86 11.53
CA ALA A 61 -14.21 15.20 12.09
C ALA A 61 -15.43 16.05 11.73
N ALA A 62 -15.88 16.03 10.48
CA ALA A 62 -17.06 16.77 10.04
C ALA A 62 -18.34 16.35 10.79
N ASP A 63 -18.45 15.08 11.21
CA ASP A 63 -19.59 14.56 11.97
C ASP A 63 -19.46 14.79 13.49
N SER A 64 -18.28 15.15 13.98
CA SER A 64 -18.02 15.38 15.41
C SER A 64 -18.43 16.79 15.86
N ASP A 65 -18.94 16.88 17.10
CA ASP A 65 -19.21 18.17 17.74
C ASP A 65 -17.89 18.93 17.96
N GLY A 66 -17.64 19.96 17.14
CA GLY A 66 -16.43 20.78 17.21
C GLY A 66 -15.40 20.54 16.10
N ASN A 67 -15.70 19.68 15.12
CA ASN A 67 -14.81 19.39 13.99
C ASN A 67 -13.43 18.85 14.42
N TYR A 68 -13.44 17.94 15.39
CA TYR A 68 -12.25 17.35 15.98
C TYR A 68 -11.95 15.97 15.41
N PHE A 69 -10.67 15.68 15.23
CA PHE A 69 -10.20 14.34 14.90
C PHE A 69 -10.21 13.45 16.16
N PRO A 70 -10.25 12.12 16.01
CA PRO A 70 -10.14 11.22 17.14
C PRO A 70 -8.77 11.42 17.82
N ASN A 71 -8.72 11.47 19.16
CA ASN A 71 -7.47 11.74 19.88
C ASN A 71 -6.46 10.59 19.77
N GLU A 72 -6.95 9.36 19.79
CA GLU A 72 -6.15 8.16 19.62
C GLU A 72 -6.98 7.07 18.94
N ILE A 73 -6.31 6.11 18.30
CA ILE A 73 -6.93 4.88 17.85
C ILE A 73 -6.81 3.89 19.00
N THR A 74 -7.75 3.94 19.93
CA THR A 74 -7.67 3.19 21.19
C THR A 74 -8.12 1.73 21.00
N GLU A 75 -7.17 0.86 20.65
CA GLU A 75 -7.12 -0.48 21.23
C GLU A 75 -5.65 -0.93 21.42
N TRP A 76 -5.09 -0.50 22.55
CA TRP A 76 -3.87 -0.98 23.23
C TRP A 76 -2.51 -0.77 22.54
N GLY A 77 -1.95 0.43 22.71
CA GLY A 77 -0.53 0.76 22.50
C GLY A 77 -0.26 1.60 21.24
N PRO A 78 0.91 2.24 21.11
CA PRO A 78 1.25 3.15 20.00
C PRO A 78 1.44 2.48 18.63
N ALA A 79 0.72 1.39 18.37
CA ALA A 79 0.63 0.75 17.07
C ALA A 79 -0.85 0.58 16.69
N SER A 80 -1.42 1.64 16.13
CA SER A 80 -2.68 1.65 15.41
C SER A 80 -2.60 0.72 14.21
N THR A 81 -3.19 -0.47 14.31
CA THR A 81 -3.31 -1.38 13.16
C THR A 81 -4.46 -0.91 12.26
N ALA A 82 -4.50 -1.34 10.99
CA ALA A 82 -5.56 -0.93 10.05
C ALA A 82 -6.94 -1.29 10.59
N GLY A 83 -7.06 -2.43 11.27
CA GLY A 83 -8.29 -2.88 11.92
C GLY A 83 -8.83 -1.92 12.99
N SER A 84 -7.96 -1.21 13.70
CA SER A 84 -8.40 -0.25 14.72
C SER A 84 -8.89 1.07 14.10
N LEU A 85 -8.36 1.47 12.94
CA LEU A 85 -8.92 2.59 12.17
C LEU A 85 -10.29 2.23 11.58
N VAL A 86 -10.46 0.97 11.11
CA VAL A 86 -11.74 0.50 10.54
C VAL A 86 -12.87 0.78 11.51
N ALA A 87 -12.71 0.46 12.80
CA ALA A 87 -13.73 0.68 13.82
C ALA A 87 -14.14 2.16 14.02
N ILE A 88 -13.24 3.10 13.75
CA ILE A 88 -13.48 4.54 13.96
C ILE A 88 -14.16 5.18 12.74
N CYS A 89 -13.79 4.74 11.54
CA CYS A 89 -14.30 5.33 10.31
C CYS A 89 -15.47 4.56 9.68
N ASN A 90 -15.68 3.29 10.03
CA ASN A 90 -16.76 2.49 9.48
C ASN A 90 -18.14 2.86 10.04
N ALA A 91 -18.21 3.62 11.14
CA ALA A 91 -19.47 3.98 11.80
C ALA A 91 -20.44 4.68 10.83
N ASN A 92 -19.89 5.43 9.87
CA ASN A 92 -20.65 6.19 8.86
C ASN A 92 -20.40 5.69 7.43
N GLY A 93 -19.87 4.47 7.27
CA GLY A 93 -19.70 3.81 5.97
C GLY A 93 -18.40 4.13 5.22
N ALA A 94 -17.40 4.78 5.84
CA ALA A 94 -16.09 4.93 5.23
C ALA A 94 -15.34 3.58 5.26
N THR A 95 -14.93 3.10 4.09
CA THR A 95 -14.25 1.81 3.94
C THR A 95 -12.74 2.00 3.97
N LEU A 96 -12.06 1.37 4.93
CA LEU A 96 -10.61 1.19 4.87
C LEU A 96 -10.28 -0.17 4.28
N LYS A 97 -9.15 -0.24 3.58
CA LYS A 97 -8.63 -1.52 3.09
C LYS A 97 -7.99 -2.29 4.24
N ASP A 98 -8.44 -3.53 4.41
CA ASP A 98 -8.08 -4.43 5.51
C ASP A 98 -6.61 -4.89 5.49
N SER A 99 -5.92 -4.80 4.34
CA SER A 99 -4.59 -5.39 4.13
C SER A 99 -3.51 -4.38 3.69
N LEU A 100 -2.86 -3.70 4.65
CA LEU A 100 -1.73 -2.80 4.38
C LEU A 100 -0.51 -3.50 3.75
N SER A 101 -0.30 -4.76 4.12
CA SER A 101 0.78 -5.59 3.61
C SER A 101 0.67 -5.81 2.09
N GLU A 102 -0.55 -5.99 1.58
CA GLU A 102 -0.81 -6.13 0.14
C GLU A 102 -0.52 -4.85 -0.64
N GLN A 103 -0.62 -3.69 0.03
CA GLN A 103 -0.32 -2.38 -0.54
C GLN A 103 1.17 -1.99 -0.41
N GLY A 104 1.99 -2.84 0.22
CA GLY A 104 3.42 -2.59 0.40
C GLY A 104 3.75 -1.68 1.59
N PHE A 105 2.92 -1.69 2.63
CA PHE A 105 3.23 -1.08 3.92
C PHE A 105 3.40 -2.16 4.99
N SER A 106 4.38 -1.96 5.87
CA SER A 106 4.67 -2.84 7.01
C SER A 106 3.85 -2.47 8.25
N GLY A 107 3.36 -1.24 8.32
CA GLY A 107 2.68 -0.68 9.47
C GLY A 107 2.42 0.80 9.28
N PHE A 108 1.61 1.35 10.18
CA PHE A 108 1.46 2.79 10.32
C PHE A 108 1.21 3.17 11.76
N THR A 109 1.47 4.44 12.07
CA THR A 109 1.17 5.05 13.36
C THR A 109 0.30 6.27 13.12
N TYR A 110 -0.72 6.44 13.96
CA TYR A 110 -1.52 7.65 14.04
C TYR A 110 -1.21 8.40 15.33
N GLN A 111 -1.20 9.72 15.25
CA GLN A 111 -1.15 10.55 16.43
C GLN A 111 -1.97 11.83 16.24
N GLY A 112 -2.85 12.07 17.20
CA GLY A 112 -3.56 13.34 17.32
C GLY A 112 -2.67 14.42 17.94
N LEU A 113 -2.80 15.63 17.41
CA LEU A 113 -2.08 16.82 17.83
C LEU A 113 -3.03 17.91 18.36
N ASP A 114 -2.61 18.60 19.43
CA ASP A 114 -3.29 19.78 19.94
C ASP A 114 -3.11 20.96 18.96
N SER A 115 -3.77 22.10 19.24
CA SER A 115 -3.64 23.31 18.40
C SER A 115 -2.21 23.88 18.35
N ALA A 116 -1.30 23.43 19.21
CA ALA A 116 0.10 23.81 19.22
C ALA A 116 1.02 22.76 18.54
N GLY A 117 0.46 21.66 18.02
CA GLY A 117 1.21 20.59 17.36
C GLY A 117 1.85 19.57 18.30
N ASN A 118 1.48 19.54 19.58
CA ASN A 118 1.94 18.54 20.54
C ASN A 118 0.98 17.36 20.59
N ASN A 119 1.47 16.21 21.03
CA ASN A 119 0.64 15.02 21.25
C ASN A 119 -0.53 15.36 22.18
N ALA A 120 -1.74 15.12 21.72
CA ALA A 120 -2.95 15.46 22.43
C ALA A 120 -3.65 14.22 23.01
N ASN A 121 -4.14 14.36 24.24
CA ASN A 121 -4.77 13.28 24.99
C ASN A 121 -6.31 13.40 25.00
N SER A 122 -6.87 14.47 24.42
CA SER A 122 -8.31 14.77 24.30
C SER A 122 -8.51 15.73 23.12
N GLU A 123 -9.69 15.68 22.47
CA GLU A 123 -10.17 16.55 21.37
C GLU A 123 -9.09 17.21 20.50
N VAL A 124 -8.91 16.66 19.30
CA VAL A 124 -7.70 16.90 18.48
C VAL A 124 -7.98 17.80 17.30
N ALA A 125 -7.21 18.89 17.19
CA ALA A 125 -7.35 19.90 16.15
C ALA A 125 -6.56 19.57 14.86
N ASP A 126 -5.54 18.71 14.94
CA ASP A 126 -4.71 18.28 13.81
C ASP A 126 -4.18 16.85 14.02
N TYR A 127 -3.66 16.17 13.01
CA TYR A 127 -3.08 14.84 13.17
C TYR A 127 -1.94 14.57 12.18
N TYR A 128 -1.17 13.52 12.47
CA TYR A 128 -0.29 12.93 11.47
C TYR A 128 -0.39 11.39 11.43
N PHE A 129 -0.18 10.84 10.23
CA PHE A 129 0.08 9.43 10.01
C PHE A 129 1.52 9.20 9.61
N LEU A 130 2.14 8.14 10.11
CA LEU A 130 3.42 7.64 9.62
C LEU A 130 3.21 6.26 9.04
N PHE A 131 3.46 6.07 7.75
CA PHE A 131 3.44 4.75 7.12
C PHE A 131 4.86 4.24 6.90
N THR A 132 5.12 3.01 7.33
CA THR A 132 6.40 2.33 7.06
C THR A 132 6.29 1.51 5.79
N VAL A 133 7.14 1.80 4.81
CA VAL A 133 7.13 1.08 3.52
C VAL A 133 7.77 -0.30 3.65
N ALA A 134 7.05 -1.34 3.19
CA ALA A 134 7.51 -2.73 3.12
C ALA A 134 7.68 -3.22 1.68
N GLY A 135 8.89 -3.69 1.36
CA GLY A 135 9.14 -4.52 0.18
C GLY A 135 8.98 -3.80 -1.17
N VAL A 136 8.98 -2.47 -1.20
CA VAL A 136 9.17 -1.63 -2.41
C VAL A 136 10.71 -1.66 -2.71
N PRO A 137 11.27 -1.18 -3.85
CA PRO A 137 12.70 -1.39 -4.12
C PRO A 137 13.57 -0.87 -2.96
N PRO A 138 14.79 -1.42 -2.79
CA PRO A 138 15.61 -1.28 -1.58
C PRO A 138 15.91 0.17 -1.17
N ASP A 139 15.73 1.13 -2.07
CA ASP A 139 15.85 2.57 -1.84
C ASP A 139 14.72 3.17 -0.98
N LEU A 140 13.59 2.47 -0.87
CA LEU A 140 12.40 2.94 -0.14
C LEU A 140 11.98 2.02 1.01
N THR A 141 12.59 0.83 1.13
CA THR A 141 12.27 -0.07 2.26
C THR A 141 12.66 0.58 3.58
N GLY A 142 11.71 0.66 4.52
CA GLY A 142 11.89 1.34 5.80
C GLY A 142 11.68 2.85 5.76
N ALA A 143 11.48 3.46 4.57
CA ALA A 143 11.13 4.87 4.49
C ALA A 143 9.79 5.13 5.19
N GLN A 144 9.70 6.29 5.83
CA GLN A 144 8.49 6.77 6.50
C GLN A 144 7.81 7.82 5.63
N ILE A 145 6.52 7.64 5.40
CA ILE A 145 5.67 8.62 4.72
C ILE A 145 4.79 9.25 5.79
N GLU A 146 4.96 10.55 5.98
CA GLU A 146 4.14 11.34 6.88
C GLU A 146 2.95 11.92 6.12
N VAL A 147 1.76 11.87 6.72
CA VAL A 147 0.53 12.37 6.09
C VAL A 147 -0.19 13.23 7.10
N ARG A 148 -0.47 14.47 6.71
CA ARG A 148 -1.21 15.45 7.49
C ARG A 148 -2.41 15.95 6.69
N PRO A 149 -3.39 16.62 7.32
CA PRO A 149 -4.41 17.39 6.60
C PRO A 149 -3.82 18.36 5.57
N SER A 150 -2.64 18.92 5.84
CA SER A 150 -1.95 19.86 4.94
C SER A 150 -1.26 19.20 3.73
N GLY A 151 -1.07 17.88 3.74
CA GLY A 151 -0.43 17.17 2.64
C GLY A 151 0.33 15.90 3.04
N ILE A 152 0.96 15.28 2.03
CA ILE A 152 1.81 14.11 2.19
C ILE A 152 3.28 14.55 2.12
N PHE A 153 4.06 14.16 3.11
CA PHE A 153 5.46 14.51 3.28
C PHE A 153 6.31 13.25 3.40
N LYS A 154 7.53 13.28 2.85
CA LYS A 154 8.51 12.22 3.12
C LYS A 154 9.18 12.52 4.45
N GLN A 155 9.17 11.57 5.38
CA GLN A 155 9.93 11.69 6.61
C GLN A 155 11.31 11.04 6.42
N THR A 156 12.38 11.74 6.80
CA THR A 156 13.73 11.17 6.83
C THR A 156 13.82 10.27 8.06
N VAL A 157 14.06 8.98 7.86
CA VAL A 157 14.32 8.04 8.96
C VAL A 157 15.61 8.50 9.65
N GLY A 158 15.51 8.92 10.91
CA GLY A 158 16.66 9.33 11.69
C GLY A 158 17.69 8.20 11.78
N GLY A 159 18.97 8.52 11.58
CA GLY A 159 20.09 7.67 11.97
C GLY A 159 20.35 7.72 13.47
#